data_AF-A0A6A5T7G8-F1
#
_entry.id   AF-A0A6A5T7G8-F1
#
_cell.length_a   1.000
_cell.length_b   1.000
_cell.length_c   1.000
_cell.angle_alpha   90.00
_cell.angle_beta   90.00
_cell.angle_gamma   90.00
#
_symmetry.space_group_name_H-M   'P 1'
#
loop_
_entity.id
_entity.type
_entity.pdbx_description
1 polymer ?
#
loop_
_entity_poly.entity_id
_entity_poly.type
_entity_poly.pdbx_seq_one_letter_code
_entity_poly.pdbx_strand_id
1 'polypeptide(L)'
;MGAMRICTYGYNYCGSDLLSIGDYRQDIADALKAAGQPNDAAHIQFSLFNCDGLVSGHIQFLKFCGAERCVNAGSGSDDYCL
;
A
#
# COMPACT_ATOMS: atom_id res chain seq x y z
N MET A 1 -8.30 -5.39 -23.42
CA MET A 1 -8.34 -4.12 -22.66
C MET A 1 -7.36 -4.30 -21.52
N GLY A 2 -6.24 -3.59 -21.53
CA GLY A 2 -5.17 -3.80 -20.55
C GLY A 2 -5.70 -3.51 -19.16
N ALA A 3 -5.80 -4.53 -18.31
CA ALA A 3 -6.00 -4.31 -16.90
C ALA A 3 -4.73 -3.59 -16.43
N MET A 4 -4.84 -2.28 -16.16
CA MET A 4 -3.94 -1.62 -15.22
C MET A 4 -3.79 -2.59 -14.06
N ARG A 5 -2.56 -2.89 -13.64
CA ARG A 5 -2.34 -3.83 -12.53
C ARG A 5 -2.70 -3.08 -11.25
N ILE A 6 -3.99 -2.89 -11.07
CA ILE A 6 -4.57 -2.22 -9.92
C ILE A 6 -4.58 -3.22 -8.77
N CYS A 7 -4.22 -2.77 -7.57
CA CYS A 7 -4.35 -3.54 -6.35
C CYS A 7 -5.77 -4.15 -6.25
N THR A 8 -5.88 -5.33 -5.64
CA THR A 8 -7.17 -6.02 -5.56
C THR A 8 -8.03 -5.34 -4.51
N TYR A 9 -9.25 -4.94 -4.88
CA TYR A 9 -10.19 -4.27 -3.96
C TYR A 9 -10.36 -5.06 -2.66
N GLY A 10 -10.26 -4.36 -1.53
CA GLY A 10 -10.47 -4.93 -0.20
C GLY A 10 -9.26 -5.65 0.38
N TYR A 11 -8.19 -5.85 -0.40
CA TYR A 11 -6.95 -6.45 0.09
C TYR A 11 -5.99 -5.41 0.67
N ASN A 12 -5.25 -5.85 1.68
CA ASN A 12 -4.17 -5.08 2.27
C ASN A 12 -2.85 -5.38 1.58
N TYR A 13 -2.09 -4.33 1.30
CA TYR A 13 -0.79 -4.41 0.67
C TYR A 13 0.24 -3.58 1.45
N CYS A 14 1.43 -4.12 1.62
CA CYS A 14 2.60 -3.37 2.01
C CYS A 14 2.95 -2.39 0.90
N GLY A 15 3.36 -1.17 1.26
CA GLY A 15 3.71 -0.18 0.25
C GLY A 15 4.86 -0.63 -0.66
N SER A 16 5.77 -1.49 -0.17
CA SER A 16 6.78 -2.18 -1.00
C SER A 16 6.17 -3.09 -2.08
N ASP A 17 5.10 -3.81 -1.78
CA ASP A 17 4.40 -4.67 -2.75
C ASP A 17 3.65 -3.82 -3.78
N LEU A 18 2.95 -2.77 -3.33
CA LEU A 18 2.31 -1.79 -4.23
C LEU A 18 3.31 -1.16 -5.22
N LEU A 19 4.51 -0.79 -4.74
CA LEU A 19 5.59 -0.30 -5.59
C LEU A 19 6.09 -1.36 -6.58
N SER A 20 6.00 -2.65 -6.25
CA SER A 20 6.35 -3.74 -7.16
C SER A 20 5.23 -4.04 -8.16
N ILE A 21 3.97 -3.74 -7.82
CA ILE A 21 2.81 -3.88 -8.69
C ILE A 21 2.81 -2.79 -9.78
N GLY A 22 3.15 -1.55 -9.42
CA GLY A 22 3.20 -0.42 -10.34
C GLY A 22 3.56 0.92 -9.69
N ASP A 23 3.17 2.02 -10.34
CA ASP A 23 3.49 3.40 -9.95
C ASP A 23 2.64 3.94 -8.77
N TYR A 24 2.49 3.16 -7.70
CA TYR A 24 1.73 3.55 -6.50
C TYR A 24 2.47 4.54 -5.58
N ARG A 25 3.67 4.96 -5.96
CA ARG A 25 4.53 5.78 -5.09
C ARG A 25 3.89 7.12 -4.71
N GLN A 26 3.19 7.75 -5.66
CA GLN A 26 2.48 9.01 -5.39
C GLN A 26 1.26 8.78 -4.51
N ASP A 27 0.46 7.76 -4.78
CA ASP A 27 -0.73 7.43 -3.97
C ASP A 27 -0.35 7.09 -2.53
N ILE A 28 0.75 6.35 -2.33
CA ILE A 28 1.30 6.05 -1.00
C ILE A 28 1.69 7.34 -0.29
N ALA A 29 2.43 8.22 -0.97
CA ALA A 29 2.86 9.48 -0.39
C ALA A 29 1.68 10.39 -0.03
N ASP A 30 0.65 10.44 -0.87
CA ASP A 30 -0.56 11.21 -0.62
C ASP A 30 -1.38 10.63 0.54
N ALA A 31 -1.56 9.30 0.58
CA ALA A 31 -2.24 8.61 1.67
C ALA A 31 -1.53 8.81 3.03
N LEU A 32 -0.19 8.72 3.05
CA LEU A 32 0.60 9.01 4.24
C LEU A 32 0.43 10.47 4.68
N LYS A 33 0.50 11.41 3.74
CA LYS A 33 0.34 12.83 4.02
C LYS A 33 -1.07 13.18 4.52
N ALA A 34 -2.10 12.58 3.92
CA ALA A 34 -3.49 12.70 4.35
C ALA A 34 -3.69 12.14 5.77
N ALA A 35 -2.98 11.07 6.12
CA ALA A 35 -2.94 10.50 7.47
C ALA A 35 -2.01 11.25 8.45
N GLY A 36 -1.36 12.32 8.01
CA GLY A 36 -0.39 13.08 8.83
C GLY A 36 0.89 12.32 9.16
N GLN A 37 1.22 11.28 8.39
CA GLN A 37 2.43 10.49 8.55
C GLN A 37 3.60 11.04 7.71
N PRO A 38 4.85 10.76 8.12
CA PRO A 38 6.00 11.01 7.28
C PRO A 38 5.95 10.17 6.00
N ASN A 39 6.45 10.70 4.90
CA ASN A 39 6.55 10.01 3.61
C ASN A 39 7.98 9.53 3.30
N ASP A 40 8.77 9.27 4.34
CA ASP A 40 10.11 8.69 4.20
C ASP A 40 10.06 7.30 3.57
N ALA A 41 11.18 6.84 3.00
CA ALA A 41 11.29 5.53 2.38
C ALA A 41 10.81 4.39 3.29
N ALA A 42 11.03 4.49 4.61
CA ALA A 42 10.55 3.51 5.56
C ALA A 42 9.01 3.49 5.64
N HIS A 43 8.36 4.65 5.75
CA HIS A 43 6.90 4.73 5.76
C HIS A 43 6.30 4.30 4.43
N ILE A 44 6.95 4.64 3.32
CA ILE A 44 6.51 4.20 1.99
C ILE A 44 6.61 2.68 1.86
N GLN A 45 7.70 2.05 2.29
CA GLN A 45 7.93 0.61 2.05
C GLN A 45 7.27 -0.29 3.09
N PHE A 46 7.17 0.16 4.34
CA PHE A 46 6.76 -0.65 5.49
C PHE A 46 5.46 -0.17 6.16
N SER A 47 4.67 0.65 5.47
CA SER A 47 3.28 0.89 5.86
C SER A 47 2.34 -0.08 5.16
N LEU A 48 1.25 -0.39 5.86
CA LEU A 48 0.16 -1.18 5.37
C LEU A 48 -0.93 -0.26 4.80
N PHE A 49 -1.35 -0.56 3.58
CA PHE A 49 -2.39 0.18 2.87
C PHE A 49 -3.51 -0.77 2.50
N ASN A 50 -4.76 -0.30 2.58
CA ASN A 50 -5.90 -1.02 2.04
C ASN A 50 -6.19 -0.51 0.62
N CYS A 51 -6.37 -1.43 -0.31
CA CYS A 51 -6.80 -1.07 -1.65
C CYS A 51 -8.30 -0.78 -1.67
N ASP A 52 -8.64 0.50 -1.53
CA ASP A 52 -10.00 0.97 -1.59
C ASP A 52 -10.34 1.37 -3.03
N GLY A 53 -10.67 0.39 -3.85
CA GLY A 53 -11.07 0.59 -5.25
C GLY A 53 -12.47 1.20 -5.42
N LEU A 54 -12.97 1.95 -4.43
CA LEU A 54 -14.14 2.83 -4.59
C LEU A 54 -13.88 3.93 -5.63
N VAL A 55 -12.61 4.34 -5.78
CA VAL A 55 -12.12 5.16 -6.90
C VAL A 55 -10.87 4.48 -7.45
N SER A 56 -10.86 4.14 -8.74
CA SER A 56 -9.78 3.41 -9.41
C SER A 56 -8.38 3.92 -9.01
N GLY A 57 -7.62 3.11 -8.27
CA GLY A 57 -6.24 3.40 -7.91
C GLY A 57 -6.01 4.06 -6.55
N HIS A 58 -7.07 4.40 -5.80
CA HIS A 58 -6.89 4.94 -4.45
C HIS A 58 -6.54 3.84 -3.45
N ILE A 59 -5.56 4.15 -2.61
CA ILE A 59 -5.18 3.34 -1.46
C ILE A 59 -5.40 4.15 -0.20
N GLN A 60 -5.80 3.48 0.87
CA GLN A 60 -5.97 4.10 2.17
C GLN A 60 -4.86 3.63 3.10
N PHE A 61 -4.21 4.56 3.78
CA PHE A 61 -3.26 4.23 4.82
C PHE A 61 -4.00 3.58 6.00
N LEU A 62 -3.59 2.37 6.39
CA LEU A 62 -4.11 1.70 7.57
C LEU A 62 -3.24 1.96 8.79
N LYS A 63 -1.95 1.63 8.66
CA LYS A 63 -0.97 1.77 9.74
C LYS A 63 0.45 1.62 9.24
N PHE A 64 1.38 2.25 9.95
CA PHE A 64 2.81 1.99 9.77
C PHE A 64 3.20 0.78 10.61
N CYS A 65 3.76 -0.26 9.99
CA CYS A 65 4.17 -1.47 10.70
C CYS A 65 5.50 -1.27 11.47
N GLY A 66 6.32 -0.31 11.06
CA GLY A 66 7.71 -0.20 11.48
C GLY A 66 8.67 -0.72 10.39
N ALA A 67 9.92 -0.26 10.43
CA ALA A 67 10.92 -0.68 9.45
C ALA A 67 11.07 -2.22 9.44
N GLU A 68 10.95 -2.82 8.25
CA GLU A 68 11.05 -4.27 8.03
C GLU A 68 10.00 -5.12 8.76
N ARG A 69 8.90 -4.50 9.21
CA ARG A 69 7.78 -5.19 9.90
C ARG A 69 6.58 -5.47 9.00
N CYS A 70 6.58 -4.98 7.76
CA CYS A 70 5.50 -5.24 6.82
C CYS A 70 5.81 -6.52 6.02
N VAL A 71 4.97 -7.55 6.16
CA VAL A 71 5.16 -8.85 5.54
C VAL A 71 4.16 -9.05 4.43
N ASN A 72 4.69 -9.41 3.26
CA ASN A 72 3.89 -9.84 2.12
C ASN A 72 3.30 -11.23 2.39
N ALA A 73 1.99 -11.34 2.46
CA ALA A 73 1.30 -12.60 2.72
C ALA A 73 1.16 -13.50 1.46
N GLY A 74 1.53 -12.96 0.30
CA GLY A 74 1.49 -13.63 -0.99
C GLY A 74 0.26 -13.27 -1.81
N SER A 75 0.27 -13.69 -3.09
CA SER A 75 -0.81 -13.38 -4.03
C SER A 75 -2.15 -13.94 -3.55
N GLY A 76 -3.14 -13.06 -3.35
CA GLY A 76 -4.48 -13.42 -2.89
C GLY A 76 -4.64 -13.47 -1.36
N SER A 77 -3.63 -13.03 -0.61
CA SER A 77 -3.69 -12.87 0.85
C SER A 77 -3.41 -11.42 1.25
N ASP A 78 -3.96 -11.01 2.39
CA ASP A 78 -3.72 -9.68 2.96
C ASP A 78 -2.34 -9.58 3.60
N ASP A 79 -1.57 -8.59 3.16
CA ASP A 79 -0.32 -8.25 3.83
C ASP A 79 -0.59 -7.81 5.28
N TYR A 80 0.40 -8.06 6.15
CA TYR A 80 0.24 -7.82 7.58
C TYR A 80 1.50 -7.26 8.24
N CYS A 81 1.29 -6.60 9.38
CA CYS A 81 2.38 -6.15 10.23
C CYS A 81 2.78 -7.26 11.23
N LEU A 82 4.08 -7.48 11.43
CA LEU A 82 4.68 -8.34 12.46
C LEU A 82 4.96 -7.63 13.80
#